data_AF-A0A955PBE5-F1
#
_entry.id   AF-A0A955PBE5-F1
#
_cell.length_a   1.000
_cell.length_b   1.000
_cell.length_c   1.000
_cell.angle_alpha   90.00
_cell.angle_beta   90.00
_cell.angle_gamma   90.00
#
_symmetry.space_group_name_H-M   'P 1'
#
loop_
_entity.id
_entity.type
_entity.pdbx_description
1 polymer ?
#
loop_
_entity_poly.entity_id
_entity_poly.type
_entity_poly.pdbx_seq_one_letter_code
_entity_poly.pdbx_strand_id
1 'polypeptide(L)' 'MKIGIIGGGPAGLSTADHLQTAGHEVVVFEKGPIAGNMIHYPVYMTWFSTKELLELGGVPLTIP' A
#
# COMPACT_ATOMS: atom_id res chain seq x y z
N MET A 1 16.98 4.48 11.66
CA MET A 1 17.82 3.96 10.56
C MET A 1 17.15 4.33 9.23
N LYS A 2 17.89 4.36 8.12
CA LYS A 2 17.32 4.58 6.78
C LYS A 2 17.02 3.23 6.13
N ILE A 3 15.80 3.03 5.64
CA ILE A 3 15.33 1.74 5.11
C ILE A 3 14.68 1.96 3.74
N GLY A 4 15.09 1.15 2.76
CA GLY A 4 14.47 1.11 1.44
C GLY A 4 13.47 -0.05 1.33
N ILE A 5 12.30 0.20 0.77
CA ILE A 5 11.27 -0.82 0.49
C ILE A 5 11.07 -0.88 -1.03
N ILE A 6 11.06 -2.10 -1.59
CA ILE A 6 10.76 -2.32 -3.00
C ILE A 6 9.31 -2.80 -3.13
N GLY A 7 8.50 -2.04 -3.87
CA GLY A 7 7.07 -2.27 -4.04
C GLY A 7 6.22 -1.30 -3.21
N GLY A 8 5.43 -0.47 -3.88
CA GLY A 8 4.46 0.47 -3.31
C GLY A 8 3.02 -0.06 -3.35
N GLY A 9 2.84 -1.37 -3.34
CA GLY A 9 1.53 -2.02 -3.14
C GLY A 9 1.11 -2.02 -1.66
N PRO A 10 -0.06 -2.61 -1.33
CA PRO A 10 -0.61 -2.59 0.03
C PRO A 10 0.36 -3.05 1.12
N ALA A 11 1.05 -4.18 0.90
CA ALA A 11 2.01 -4.71 1.85
C ALA A 11 3.24 -3.80 2.05
N GLY A 12 3.73 -3.19 0.96
CA GLY A 12 4.88 -2.27 1.02
C GLY A 12 4.56 -0.98 1.75
N LEU A 13 3.38 -0.41 1.49
CA LEU A 13 2.89 0.78 2.20
C LEU A 13 2.61 0.49 3.68
N SER A 14 2.02 -0.67 4.01
CA SER A 14 1.81 -1.10 5.40
C SER A 14 3.12 -1.25 6.17
N THR A 15 4.15 -1.80 5.49
CA THR A 15 5.49 -1.93 6.07
C THR A 15 6.13 -0.56 6.28
N ALA A 16 5.97 0.35 5.32
CA ALA A 16 6.49 1.72 5.44
C ALA A 16 5.88 2.46 6.63
N ASP A 17 4.56 2.35 6.81
CA ASP A 17 3.82 2.94 7.93
C ASP A 17 4.30 2.42 9.29
N HIS A 18 4.48 1.11 9.44
CA HIS A 18 5.00 0.50 10.67
C HIS A 18 6.43 0.97 10.99
N LEU A 19 7.31 1.00 9.98
CA LEU A 19 8.70 1.41 10.16
C LEU A 19 8.81 2.91 10.46
N GLN A 20 7.99 3.75 9.82
CA GLN A 20 7.92 5.17 10.11
C GLN A 20 7.44 5.43 11.54
N THR A 21 6.39 4.72 11.98
CA THR A 21 5.88 4.77 13.37
C THR A 21 6.92 4.30 14.39
N ALA A 22 7.79 3.36 14.01
CA ALA A 22 8.94 2.92 14.81
C ALA A 22 10.14 3.91 14.81
N GLY A 23 10.02 5.07 14.15
CA GLY A 23 11.06 6.11 14.13
C GLY A 23 12.16 5.87 13.09
N HIS A 24 11.86 5.16 12.00
CA HIS A 24 12.78 4.98 10.89
C HIS A 24 12.48 5.93 9.73
N GLU A 25 13.52 6.32 9.00
CA GLU A 25 13.37 7.05 7.75
C GLU A 25 13.21 6.02 6.63
N VAL A 26 12.08 6.06 5.93
CA VAL A 26 11.70 5.04 4.95
C VAL A 26 11.57 5.66 3.57
N VAL A 27 12.09 4.97 2.56
CA VAL A 27 11.90 5.32 1.15
C VAL A 27 11.31 4.11 0.43
N VAL A 28 10.15 4.30 -0.22
CA VAL A 28 9.48 3.27 -1.00
C VAL A 28 9.78 3.49 -2.48
N PHE A 29 10.21 2.43 -3.16
CA PHE A 29 10.47 2.42 -4.59
C PHE A 29 9.40 1.57 -5.28
N GLU A 30 8.61 2.19 -6.14
CA GLU A 30 7.60 1.52 -6.97
C GLU A 30 7.93 1.75 -8.44
N LYS A 31 7.74 0.71 -9.26
CA LYS A 31 7.96 0.77 -10.71
C LYS A 31 6.89 1.62 -11.38
N GLY A 32 5.64 1.54 -10.89
CA GLY A 32 4.49 2.26 -11.41
C GLY A 32 4.00 3.39 -10.48
N PRO A 33 2.72 3.77 -10.59
CA PRO A 33 2.09 4.62 -9.59
C PRO A 33 1.96 3.87 -8.25
N ILE A 34 1.70 4.63 -7.17
CA ILE A 34 1.37 4.06 -5.86
C ILE A 34 0.20 3.09 -5.99
N ALA A 35 0.32 1.91 -5.37
CA ALA A 35 -0.63 0.80 -5.54
C ALA A 35 -0.89 0.38 -7.00
N GLY A 36 0.09 0.59 -7.89
CA GLY A 36 -0.07 0.37 -9.34
C GLY A 36 -0.40 -1.06 -9.76
N ASN A 37 -0.14 -2.06 -8.90
CA ASN A 37 -0.56 -3.44 -9.16
C ASN A 37 -2.09 -3.59 -9.24
N MET A 38 -2.84 -2.75 -8.52
CA MET A 38 -4.31 -2.78 -8.51
C MET A 38 -4.90 -2.36 -9.86
N ILE A 39 -4.17 -1.58 -10.66
CA ILE A 39 -4.57 -1.17 -12.02
C ILE A 39 -4.65 -2.38 -12.97
N HIS A 40 -3.91 -3.45 -12.65
CA HIS A 40 -3.90 -4.67 -13.45
C HIS A 40 -4.98 -5.67 -13.05
N TYR A 41 -5.82 -5.35 -12.07
CA TYR A 41 -6.93 -6.20 -11.68
C TYR A 41 -8.08 -6.11 -12.69
N PRO A 42 -8.89 -7.17 -12.84
CA PRO A 42 -10.08 -7.13 -13.69
C PRO A 42 -11.01 -5.97 -13.30
N VAL A 43 -11.56 -5.26 -14.29
CA VAL A 43 -12.42 -4.08 -14.09
C VAL A 43 -13.64 -4.40 -13.20
N TYR A 44 -14.15 -5.64 -13.27
CA TYR A 44 -15.29 -6.11 -12.48
C TYR A 44 -14.87 -7.11 -11.39
N MET A 45 -13.62 -7.00 -10.91
CA MET A 45 -13.16 -7.77 -9.77
C MET A 45 -13.95 -7.40 -8.51
N THR A 46 -14.44 -8.42 -7.80
CA THR A 46 -15.01 -8.27 -6.46
C THR A 46 -13.96 -8.61 -5.41
N TRP A 47 -13.80 -7.73 -4.43
CA TRP A 47 -13.00 -8.00 -3.25
C TRP A 47 -13.72 -8.97 -2.32
N PHE A 48 -12.99 -9.94 -1.75
CA PHE A 48 -13.52 -10.80 -0.69
C PHE A 48 -13.46 -10.11 0.68
N SER A 49 -12.55 -9.15 0.86
CA SER A 49 -12.39 -8.35 2.08
C SER A 49 -13.34 -7.16 2.08
N THR A 50 -13.78 -6.75 3.27
CA THR A 50 -14.52 -5.49 3.43
C THR A 50 -13.57 -4.29 3.31
N LYS A 51 -14.11 -3.09 3.11
CA LYS A 51 -13.30 -1.86 2.93
C LYS A 51 -12.40 -1.61 4.13
N GLU A 52 -12.90 -1.89 5.33
CA GLU A 52 -12.21 -1.72 6.62
C GLU A 52 -10.96 -2.61 6.71
N LEU A 53 -10.99 -3.80 6.09
CA LEU A 53 -9.85 -4.72 6.05
C LEU A 53 -8.82 -4.35 4.97
N LEU A 54 -9.16 -3.43 4.06
CA LEU A 54 -8.30 -2.98 2.97
C LEU A 54 -7.65 -1.62 3.26
N GLU A 55 -7.96 -0.99 4.41
CA GLU A 55 -7.40 0.30 4.80
C GLU A 55 -5.90 0.21 5.13
N LEU A 56 -5.17 1.28 4.82
CA LEU A 56 -3.74 1.39 5.07
C LEU A 56 -3.46 2.68 5.81
N GLY A 57 -2.88 2.59 7.02
CA GLY A 57 -2.52 3.78 7.81
C GLY A 57 -3.71 4.73 8.08
N GLY A 58 -4.93 4.18 8.21
CA GLY A 58 -6.17 4.97 8.37
C GLY A 58 -6.70 5.60 7.07
N VAL A 59 -6.11 5.27 5.91
CA VAL A 59 -6.59 5.71 4.60
C VAL A 59 -7.47 4.61 3.99
N PRO A 60 -8.77 4.90 3.73
CA PRO A 60 -9.67 3.92 3.14
C PRO A 60 -9.35 3.68 1.68
N LEU A 61 -9.51 2.44 1.23
CA LEU A 61 -9.46 2.13 -0.19
C LEU A 61 -10.69 2.73 -0.89
N THR A 62 -10.48 3.81 -1.62
CA THR A 62 -11.51 4.45 -2.44
C THR A 62 -11.44 3.90 -3.85
N ILE A 63 -12.50 3.19 -4.25
CA ILE A 63 -12.72 2.77 -5.63
C ILE A 63 -13.46 3.94 -6.31
N PRO A 64 -12.94 4.54 -7.38
CA PRO A 64 -13.73 5.47 -8.19
C PRO A 64 -14.88 4.76 -8.91
#